data_AF-A0A3R7DXL8-F1
#
_entry.id   AF-A0A3R7DXL8-F1
#
_cell.length_a   1.000
_cell.length_b   1.000
_cell.length_c   1.000
_cell.angle_alpha   90.00
_cell.angle_beta   90.00
_cell.angle_gamma   90.00
#
_symmetry.space_group_name_H-M   'P 1'
#
loop_
_entity.id
_entity.type
_entity.pdbx_description
1 polymer ?
#
loop_
_entity_poly.entity_id
_entity_poly.type
_entity_poly.pdbx_seq_one_letter_code
_entity_poly.pdbx_strand_id
1 'polypeptide(L)' 'MKIGFFVWEYPPRIVGGLGTYAQNMAPTLVRKGHDVTLFTINPGDLMTREVQQGVEIHRPMIVDLS' A
#
# COMPACT_ATOMS: atom_id res chain seq x y z
N MET A 1 -6.94 8.62 -14.04
CA MET A 1 -5.83 7.70 -14.44
C MET A 1 -5.75 6.58 -13.43
N LYS A 2 -5.36 5.37 -13.85
CA LYS A 2 -5.13 4.22 -12.96
C LYS A 2 -3.64 4.14 -12.61
N ILE A 3 -3.31 4.02 -11.33
CA ILE A 3 -1.95 4.05 -10.83
C ILE A 3 -1.71 2.79 -9.99
N GLY A 4 -0.73 1.98 -10.40
CA GLY A 4 -0.15 0.92 -9.57
C GLY A 4 0.99 1.48 -8.73
N PHE A 5 0.81 1.52 -7.41
CA PHE A 5 1.76 2.09 -6.46
C PHE A 5 2.47 0.96 -5.71
N PHE A 6 3.76 0.73 -6.00
CA PHE A 6 4.54 -0.31 -5.32
C PHE A 6 5.40 0.32 -4.22
N VAL A 7 5.25 -0.16 -2.98
CA VAL A 7 6.04 0.34 -1.85
C VAL A 7 6.28 -0.74 -0.81
N TRP A 8 7.48 -0.79 -0.25
CA TRP A 8 7.85 -1.75 0.78
C TRP A 8 7.11 -1.52 2.11
N GLU A 9 6.89 -0.25 2.46
CA GLU A 9 6.31 0.18 3.73
C GLU A 9 4.98 0.89 3.50
N TYR A 10 3.97 0.49 4.26
CA TYR A 10 2.69 1.17 4.31
C TYR A 10 2.01 0.80 5.62
N PRO A 11 1.22 1.70 6.25
CA PRO A 11 0.47 1.39 7.47
C PRO A 11 -0.18 -0.01 7.42
N PRO A 12 -0.13 -0.79 8.51
CA PRO A 12 0.48 -0.44 9.81
C PRO A 12 2.01 -0.57 9.87
N ARG A 13 2.66 -1.12 8.84
CA ARG A 13 4.11 -1.37 8.88
C ARG A 13 4.89 -0.23 8.23
N ILE A 14 5.42 0.65 9.07
CA ILE A 14 6.34 1.73 8.67
C ILE A 14 7.68 1.54 9.40
N VAL A 15 8.77 1.60 8.64
CA VAL A 15 10.15 1.52 9.15
C VAL A 15 10.82 2.89 9.11
N GLY A 16 10.47 3.74 8.13
CA GLY A 16 11.05 5.08 7.99
C GLY A 16 10.28 6.00 7.05
N GLY A 17 11.00 6.96 6.46
CA GLY A 17 10.40 8.04 5.66
C GLY A 17 9.67 7.58 4.40
N LEU A 18 10.01 6.41 3.86
CA LEU A 18 9.35 5.83 2.68
C LEU A 18 7.87 5.52 2.97
N GLY A 19 7.59 4.85 4.10
CA GLY A 19 6.21 4.56 4.51
C GLY A 19 5.41 5.84 4.81
N THR A 20 6.04 6.83 5.45
CA THR A 20 5.41 8.13 5.71
C THR A 20 5.07 8.86 4.41
N TYR A 21 5.97 8.87 3.42
CA TYR A 21 5.68 9.46 2.12
C TYR A 21 4.51 8.76 1.44
N ALA A 22 4.54 7.42 1.36
CA ALA A 22 3.50 6.65 0.70
C ALA A 22 2.13 6.85 1.37
N GLN A 23 2.09 6.85 2.71
CA GLN A 23 0.88 7.10 3.50
C GLN A 23 0.23 8.45 3.18
N ASN A 24 1.03 9.48 2.90
CA ASN A 24 0.49 10.81 2.56
C ASN A 24 0.17 10.92 1.06
N MET A 25 1.00 10.33 0.21
CA MET A 25 0.92 10.51 -1.23
C MET A 25 -0.21 9.71 -1.86
N ALA A 26 -0.40 8.45 -1.48
CA ALA A 26 -1.42 7.60 -2.10
C ALA A 26 -2.85 8.17 -1.91
N PRO A 27 -3.29 8.59 -0.71
CA PRO A 27 -4.58 9.26 -0.55
C PRO A 27 -4.66 10.62 -1.26
N THR A 28 -3.54 11.33 -1.39
CA THR A 28 -3.49 12.60 -2.14
C THR A 28 -3.77 12.38 -3.63
N LEU A 29 -3.22 11.32 -4.22
CA LEU A 29 -3.49 10.94 -5.60
C LEU A 29 -4.97 10.58 -5.80
N VAL A 30 -5.56 9.85 -4.85
CA VAL A 30 -7.01 9.56 -4.86
C VAL A 30 -7.83 10.85 -4.82
N ARG A 31 -7.50 11.79 -3.92
CA ARG A 31 -8.18 13.10 -3.86
C ARG A 31 -8.03 13.95 -5.12
N LYS A 32 -6.99 13.72 -5.93
CA LYS A 32 -6.81 14.36 -7.23
C LYS A 32 -7.61 13.68 -8.37
N GLY A 33 -8.41 12.67 -8.05
CA GLY A 33 -9.25 11.95 -9.02
C GLY A 33 -8.53 10.79 -9.72
N HIS A 34 -7.44 10.29 -9.13
CA HIS A 34 -6.78 9.08 -9.62
C HIS A 34 -7.32 7.83 -8.92
N ASP A 35 -7.39 6.73 -9.65
CA ASP A 35 -7.69 5.41 -9.12
C ASP A 35 -6.35 4.75 -8.75
N VAL A 36 -6.15 4.45 -7.47
CA VAL A 36 -4.85 4.04 -6.92
C VAL A 36 -4.96 2.66 -6.28
N THR A 37 -4.20 1.72 -6.83
CA THR A 37 -4.00 0.40 -6.26
C THR A 37 -2.57 0.32 -5.73
N LEU A 38 -2.40 0.10 -4.43
CA LEU A 38 -1.14 0.04 -3.74
C LEU A 38 -0.77 -1.41 -3.41
N PHE A 39 0.46 -1.80 -3.72
CA PHE A 39 1.03 -3.10 -3.38
C PHE A 39 2.13 -2.92 -2.36
N THR A 40 2.02 -3.66 -1.25
CA THR A 40 3.00 -3.62 -0.16
C THR A 40 3.14 -4.98 0.50
N ILE A 41 4.08 -5.10 1.43
CA ILE A 41 4.45 -6.39 2.02
C ILE A 41 3.48 -6.81 3.10
N ASN A 42 3.14 -8.09 3.10
CA ASN A 42 2.48 -8.75 4.21
C ASN A 42 3.52 -9.45 5.10
N PRO A 43 3.66 -9.08 6.38
CA PRO A 43 4.50 -9.81 7.31
C PRO A 43 3.89 -11.15 7.76
N GLY A 44 2.66 -11.47 7.34
CA GLY A 44 2.01 -12.76 7.54
C GLY A 44 0.71 -12.68 8.35
N ASP A 45 0.44 -11.55 8.98
CA ASP A 45 -0.69 -11.33 9.89
C ASP A 45 -1.66 -10.23 9.43
N LEU A 46 -1.40 -9.60 8.28
CA LEU A 46 -2.23 -8.52 7.75
C LEU A 46 -3.24 -9.02 6.71
N MET A 47 -4.32 -8.27 6.53
CA MET A 47 -5.28 -8.52 5.45
C MET A 47 -4.60 -8.38 4.09
N THR A 48 -4.87 -9.35 3.22
CA THR A 48 -4.30 -9.38 1.87
C THR A 48 -4.88 -8.32 0.94
N ARG A 49 -6.08 -7.82 1.25
CA ARG A 49 -6.74 -6.73 0.55
C ARG A 49 -7.53 -5.87 1.51
N GLU A 50 -7.42 -4.56 1.38
CA GLU A 50 -8.27 -3.59 2.07
C GLU A 50 -8.40 -2.29 1.29
N VAL A 51 -9.30 -1.40 1.72
CA VAL A 51 -9.41 -0.04 1.16
C VAL A 51 -9.28 0.96 2.30
N GLN A 52 -8.31 1.88 2.19
CA GLN A 52 -8.10 2.93 3.19
C GLN A 52 -8.01 4.28 2.49
N GLN A 53 -8.84 5.24 2.92
CA GLN A 53 -8.89 6.59 2.33
C GLN A 53 -9.04 6.59 0.80
N GLY A 54 -9.77 5.59 0.28
CA GLY A 54 -9.99 5.39 -1.16
C GLY A 54 -8.81 4.78 -1.92
N VAL A 55 -7.71 4.45 -1.25
CA VAL A 55 -6.61 3.65 -1.82
C VAL A 55 -6.95 2.18 -1.67
N GLU A 56 -6.94 1.43 -2.76
CA GLU A 56 -7.04 -0.02 -2.72
C GLU A 56 -5.67 -0.62 -2.39
N ILE A 57 -5.54 -1.34 -1.29
CA ILE A 57 -4.27 -1.85 -0.79
C ILE A 57 -4.25 -3.37 -0.91
N HIS A 58 -3.18 -3.90 -1.48
CA HIS A 58 -2.90 -5.32 -1.63
C HIS A 58 -1.62 -5.69 -0.88
N ARG A 59 -1.73 -6.67 0.01
CA ARG A 59 -0.63 -7.27 0.78
C ARG A 59 -0.56 -8.76 0.51
N PRO A 60 -0.03 -9.19 -0.65
CA PRO A 60 0.05 -10.61 -0.96
C PRO A 60 0.85 -11.36 0.13
N MET A 61 0.42 -12.58 0.44
CA MET A 61 1.19 -13.48 1.28
C MET A 61 2.49 -13.83 0.53
N ILE A 62 3.63 -13.71 1.22
CA ILE A 62 4.92 -14.04 0.63
C ILE A 62 5.08 -15.55 0.66
N VAL A 63 5.43 -16.13 -0.49
CA VAL A 63 5.74 -17.55 -0.61
C VAL A 63 7.15 -17.77 -0.09
N ASP A 64 7.30 -18.68 0.85
CA ASP A 64 8.61 -19.19 1.24
C ASP A 64 9.12 -20.13 0.14
N LEU A 65 10.29 -19.80 -0.42
CA LEU A 65 10.95 -20.55 -1.51
C LEU A 65 12.22 -21.26 -1.02
N SER A 66 12.40 -21.37 0.30
CA SER A 66 13.54 -22.07 0.91
C SER A 66 13.50 -23.59 0.77
#